data_AF-A0A9P5CVH5-F1
#
_entry.id   AF-A0A9P5CVH5-F1
#
_cell.length_a   1.000
_cell.length_b   1.000
_cell.length_c   1.000
_cell.angle_alpha   90.00
_cell.angle_beta   90.00
_cell.angle_gamma   90.00
#
_symmetry.space_group_name_H-M   'P 1'
#
loop_
_entity.id
_entity.type
_entity.pdbx_description
1 polymer ?
#
loop_
_entity_poly.entity_id
_entity_poly.type
_entity_poly.pdbx_seq_one_letter_code
_entity_poly.pdbx_strand_id
1 'polypeptide(L)'
;MADYNPANFANRPQEEVEEIARKGGQSSHSSGFASMDPDKQRDISSKGGKASGGSFEPGSERAREAGRKGGKVAGGGSWMVEEDEEDLLQAED
;
A
#
# COMPACT_ATOMS: atom_id res chain seq x y z
N MET A 1 16.67 2.27 -17.85
CA MET A 1 17.36 1.32 -16.96
C MET A 1 17.05 1.75 -15.54
N ALA A 2 16.73 0.84 -14.62
CA ALA A 2 16.65 1.21 -13.20
C ALA A 2 18.10 1.28 -12.70
N ASP A 3 18.67 2.47 -12.84
CA ASP A 3 20.07 2.76 -12.62
C ASP A 3 20.47 2.45 -11.17
N TYR A 4 21.67 1.90 -11.03
CA TYR A 4 22.28 1.37 -9.83
C TYR A 4 22.06 2.26 -8.59
N ASN A 5 21.02 1.96 -7.79
CA ASN A 5 20.78 2.63 -6.53
C ASN A 5 21.64 1.97 -5.44
N PRO A 6 22.68 2.64 -4.92
CA PRO A 6 23.58 2.04 -3.92
C PRO A 6 22.86 1.66 -2.62
N ALA A 7 21.67 2.19 -2.36
CA ALA A 7 20.88 1.86 -1.17
C ALA A 7 20.06 0.56 -1.29
N ASN A 8 19.95 -0.04 -2.49
CA ASN A 8 19.16 -1.26 -2.71
C ASN A 8 19.79 -2.47 -2.00
N PHE A 9 18.96 -3.37 -1.46
CA PHE A 9 19.41 -4.60 -0.81
C PHE A 9 20.26 -5.49 -1.72
N ALA A 10 19.99 -5.48 -3.03
CA ALA A 10 20.78 -6.22 -4.02
C ALA A 10 22.26 -5.75 -4.12
N ASN A 11 22.56 -4.53 -3.66
CA ASN A 11 23.88 -3.92 -3.68
C ASN A 11 24.56 -3.92 -2.29
N ARG A 12 23.99 -4.62 -1.30
CA ARG A 12 24.51 -4.72 0.07
C ARG A 12 25.17 -6.07 0.34
N PRO A 13 26.17 -6.16 1.24
CA PRO A 13 26.74 -7.43 1.66
C PRO A 13 25.69 -8.29 2.37
N GLN A 14 25.75 -9.61 2.17
CA GLN A 14 24.77 -10.56 2.71
C GLN A 14 24.65 -10.49 4.24
N GLU A 15 25.77 -10.32 4.94
CA GLU A 15 25.81 -10.17 6.40
C GLU A 15 24.95 -8.99 6.90
N GLU A 16 25.05 -7.83 6.23
CA GLU A 16 24.28 -6.64 6.59
C GLU A 16 22.78 -6.85 6.34
N VAL A 17 22.41 -7.52 5.25
CA VAL A 17 21.02 -7.86 4.95
C VAL A 17 20.46 -8.84 6.01
N GLU A 18 21.25 -9.84 6.40
CA GLU A 18 20.88 -10.78 7.47
C GLU A 18 20.72 -10.07 8.82
N GLU A 19 21.60 -9.13 9.15
CA GLU A 19 21.49 -8.33 10.38
C GLU A 19 20.23 -7.46 10.37
N ILE A 20 19.92 -6.78 9.26
CA ILE A 20 18.71 -5.97 9.11
C ILE A 20 17.45 -6.83 9.28
N ALA A 21 17.41 -7.99 8.62
CA ALA A 21 16.31 -8.94 8.75
C ALA A 21 16.18 -9.45 10.18
N ARG A 22 17.29 -9.81 10.82
CA ARG A 22 17.34 -10.27 12.21
C ARG A 22 16.84 -9.19 13.17
N LYS A 23 17.27 -7.94 13.00
CA LYS A 23 16.86 -6.79 13.82
C LYS A 23 15.37 -6.47 13.65
N GLY A 24 14.84 -6.56 12.43
CA GLY A 24 13.41 -6.45 12.16
C GLY A 24 12.60 -7.56 12.85
N GLY A 25 13.09 -8.80 12.79
CA GLY A 25 12.49 -9.93 13.49
C GLY A 25 12.50 -9.77 15.01
N GLN A 26 13.67 -9.46 15.60
CA GLN A 26 13.85 -9.26 17.04
C GLN A 26 12.92 -8.19 17.62
N SER A 27 12.70 -7.09 16.90
CA SER A 27 11.78 -6.02 17.32
C SER A 27 10.32 -6.48 17.42
N SER A 28 9.98 -7.62 16.80
CA SER A 28 8.61 -8.13 16.69
C SER A 28 8.26 -9.21 17.74
N HIS A 29 9.27 -9.83 18.37
CA HIS A 29 9.08 -11.05 19.18
C HIS A 29 8.41 -10.83 20.55
N SER A 30 8.53 -9.64 21.15
CA SER A 30 8.05 -9.39 22.52
C SER A 30 6.79 -8.53 22.64
N SER A 31 6.39 -7.82 21.58
CA SER A 31 5.30 -6.83 21.64
C SER A 31 4.40 -6.77 20.39
N GLY A 32 4.59 -7.69 19.45
CA GLY A 32 3.83 -7.73 18.20
C GLY A 32 2.43 -8.32 18.35
N PHE A 33 1.66 -8.24 17.26
CA PHE A 33 0.32 -8.83 17.16
C PHE A 33 0.29 -10.32 17.53
N ALA A 34 1.33 -11.07 17.13
CA ALA A 34 1.45 -12.50 17.44
C ALA A 34 1.65 -12.81 18.93
N SER A 35 2.19 -11.86 19.70
CA SER A 35 2.44 -12.01 21.14
C SER A 35 1.27 -11.52 22.01
N MET A 36 0.18 -11.00 21.39
CA MET A 36 -1.03 -10.60 22.12
C MET A 36 -1.88 -11.80 22.52
N ASP A 37 -2.79 -11.59 23.47
CA ASP A 37 -3.83 -12.56 23.83
C ASP A 37 -4.67 -13.00 22.60
N PRO A 38 -4.96 -14.30 22.44
CA PRO A 38 -5.70 -14.83 21.28
C PRO A 38 -7.07 -14.18 21.06
N ASP A 39 -7.82 -13.86 22.11
CA ASP A 39 -9.14 -13.26 21.99
C ASP A 39 -9.02 -11.82 21.50
N LYS A 40 -8.03 -11.09 22.01
CA LYS A 40 -7.70 -9.75 21.52
C LYS A 40 -7.26 -9.76 20.05
N GLN A 41 -6.50 -10.76 19.62
CA GLN A 41 -6.12 -10.93 18.22
C GLN A 41 -7.35 -11.14 17.33
N ARG A 42 -8.31 -11.98 17.77
CA ARG A 42 -9.57 -12.22 17.03
C ARG A 42 -10.43 -10.98 16.93
N ASP A 43 -10.52 -10.20 18.00
CA ASP A 43 -11.28 -8.95 18.01
C ASP A 43 -10.70 -7.92 17.03
N ILE A 44 -9.38 -7.75 17.05
CA ILE A 44 -8.69 -6.83 16.12
C ILE A 44 -8.87 -7.31 14.67
N SER A 45 -8.68 -8.62 14.42
CA SER A 45 -8.87 -9.21 13.08
C SER A 45 -10.31 -9.02 12.59
N SER A 46 -11.30 -9.27 13.44
CA SER A 46 -12.72 -9.07 13.10
C SER A 46 -13.04 -7.61 12.81
N LYS A 47 -12.52 -6.67 13.60
CA LYS A 47 -12.69 -5.23 13.36
C LYS A 47 -12.07 -4.82 12.02
N GLY A 48 -10.86 -5.28 11.72
CA GLY A 48 -10.19 -5.03 10.44
C GLY A 48 -10.94 -5.61 9.24
N GLY A 49 -11.47 -6.84 9.36
CA GLY A 49 -12.30 -7.46 8.33
C GLY A 49 -13.59 -6.70 8.06
N LYS A 50 -14.30 -6.28 9.11
CA LYS A 50 -15.53 -5.48 8.99
C LYS A 50 -15.26 -4.10 8.37
N ALA A 51 -14.17 -3.44 8.78
CA ALA A 51 -13.81 -2.11 8.27
C ALA A 51 -13.38 -2.14 6.80
N SER A 52 -12.65 -3.18 6.37
CA SER A 52 -12.24 -3.35 4.97
C SER A 52 -13.38 -3.75 4.05
N GLY A 53 -14.46 -4.32 4.60
CA GLY A 53 -15.57 -4.89 3.84
C GLY A 53 -15.28 -6.27 3.24
N GLY A 54 -14.18 -6.91 3.65
CA GLY A 54 -13.75 -8.21 3.14
C GLY A 54 -13.01 -8.16 1.80
N SER A 55 -12.93 -9.31 1.13
CA SER A 55 -12.33 -9.41 -0.20
C SER A 55 -13.24 -8.79 -1.25
N PHE A 56 -12.64 -8.23 -2.30
CA PHE A 56 -13.39 -7.82 -3.48
C PHE A 56 -13.75 -9.03 -4.35
N GLU A 57 -14.91 -8.98 -4.98
CA GLU A 57 -15.23 -9.89 -6.08
C GLU A 57 -14.45 -9.48 -7.33
N PRO A 58 -13.84 -10.44 -8.06
CA PRO A 58 -13.13 -10.15 -9.30
C PRO A 58 -14.03 -9.41 -10.31
N GLY A 59 -13.53 -8.29 -10.85
CA GLY A 59 -14.26 -7.50 -11.84
C GLY A 59 -15.35 -6.58 -11.27
N SER A 60 -15.63 -6.62 -9.97
CA SER A 60 -16.55 -5.68 -9.33
C SER A 60 -16.07 -4.23 -9.46
N GLU A 61 -17.02 -3.29 -9.49
CA GLU A 61 -16.73 -1.86 -9.56
C GLU A 61 -15.84 -1.41 -8.39
N ARG A 62 -16.14 -1.91 -7.19
CA ARG A 62 -15.35 -1.65 -5.98
C ARG A 62 -13.90 -2.11 -6.11
N ALA A 63 -13.65 -3.27 -6.73
CA ALA A 63 -12.30 -3.76 -7.02
C ALA A 63 -11.58 -2.86 -8.02
N ARG A 64 -12.27 -2.47 -9.09
CA ARG A 64 -11.73 -1.62 -10.16
C ARG A 64 -11.37 -0.23 -9.64
N GLU A 65 -12.23 0.37 -8.82
CA GLU A 65 -11.98 1.66 -8.21
C GLU A 65 -10.81 1.61 -7.21
N ALA A 66 -10.79 0.62 -6.32
CA ALA A 66 -9.70 0.42 -5.38
C ALA A 66 -8.36 0.21 -6.10
N GLY A 67 -8.34 -0.61 -7.16
CA GLY A 67 -7.18 -0.81 -8.02
C GLY A 67 -6.74 0.46 -8.74
N ARG A 68 -7.68 1.23 -9.31
CA ARG A 68 -7.40 2.53 -9.95
C ARG A 68 -6.78 3.51 -8.96
N LYS A 69 -7.34 3.63 -7.75
CA LYS A 69 -6.80 4.51 -6.70
C LYS A 69 -5.41 4.07 -6.25
N GLY A 70 -5.20 2.77 -6.04
CA GLY A 70 -3.89 2.21 -5.71
C GLY A 70 -2.85 2.48 -6.81
N GLY A 71 -3.24 2.30 -8.07
CA GLY A 71 -2.39 2.59 -9.24
C GLY A 71 -1.99 4.06 -9.33
N LYS A 72 -2.91 4.99 -9.07
CA LYS A 72 -2.63 6.44 -9.02
C LYS A 72 -1.56 6.81 -7.98
N VAL A 73 -1.52 6.11 -6.85
CA VAL A 73 -0.54 6.37 -5.76
C VAL A 73 0.80 5.68 -6.02
N ALA A 74 0.79 4.48 -6.60
CA ALA A 74 2.00 3.71 -6.89
C ALA A 74 2.75 4.19 -8.15
N GLY A 75 2.05 4.83 -9.09
CA GLY A 75 2.64 5.42 -10.30
C GLY A 75 3.28 6.78 -10.00
N GLY A 76 4.50 6.78 -9.46
CA GLY A 76 5.31 7.97 -9.23
C GLY A 76 5.79 8.69 -10.51
N GLY A 77 4.90 9.02 -11.43
CA GLY A 77 5.21 9.78 -12.65
C GLY A 77 3.97 10.10 -13.46
N SER A 78 3.74 11.41 -13.69
CA SER A 78 2.65 12.02 -14.44
C SER A 78 1.36 12.29 -13.66
N TRP A 79 1.42 13.36 -12.87
CA TRP A 79 0.32 14.30 -12.75
C TRP A 79 -0.01 14.84 -14.14
N MET A 80 -1.22 14.57 -14.64
CA MET A 80 -1.98 15.38 -15.60
C MET A 80 -3.30 14.65 -15.84
N VAL A 81 -4.30 14.96 -15.01
CA VAL A 81 -5.64 15.18 -15.54
C VAL A 81 -6.06 16.49 -14.95
N GLU A 82 -6.13 17.48 -15.83
CA GLU A 82 -6.50 18.84 -15.58
C GLU A 82 -7.87 18.88 -14.88
N GLU A 83 -7.93 19.58 -13.75
CA GLU A 83 -9.12 20.37 -13.47
C GLU A 83 -9.10 21.52 -14.50
N ASP A 84 -10.27 21.82 -15.08
CA ASP A 84 -10.63 23.00 -15.89
C ASP A 84 -11.15 22.68 -17.30
N GLU A 85 -12.36 22.12 -17.44
CA GLU A 85 -13.20 22.31 -18.65
C GLU A 85 -14.71 22.38 -18.32
N GLU A 86 -15.10 23.11 -17.28
CA GLU A 86 -16.50 23.53 -17.07
C GLU A 86 -16.57 25.06 -16.93
N ASP A 87 -15.97 25.82 -17.85
CA ASP A 87 -16.26 27.27 -17.98
C ASP A 87 -15.96 27.88 -19.37
N LEU A 88 -16.27 27.18 -20.48
CA LEU A 88 -16.13 27.80 -21.81
C LEU A 88 -17.09 27.31 -22.90
N LEU A 89 -18.39 27.22 -22.64
CA LEU A 89 -19.41 27.17 -23.71
C LEU A 89 -20.71 27.90 -23.31
N GLN A 90 -20.64 29.22 -23.12
CA GLN A 90 -21.77 30.12 -23.35
C GLN A 90 -21.28 31.41 -24.02
N ALA A 91 -21.00 31.31 -25.31
CA ALA A 91 -20.93 32.45 -26.20
C ALA A 91 -21.45 32.02 -27.57
N GLU A 92 -22.78 31.99 -27.72
CA GLU A 92 -23.51 32.03 -28.99
C GLU A 92 -25.01 32.21 -28.70
N ASP A 93 -25.42 33.46 -28.49
CA ASP A 93 -26.49 34.16 -29.24
C ASP A 93 -26.30 35.69 -29.07
#